data_AF-A0A531KF31-F1
#
_entry.id   AF-A0A531KF31-F1
#
_cell.length_a   1.000
_cell.length_b   1.000
_cell.length_c   1.000
_cell.angle_alpha   90.00
_cell.angle_beta   90.00
_cell.angle_gamma   90.00
#
_symmetry.space_group_name_H-M   'P 1'
#
loop_
_entity.id
_entity.type
_entity.pdbx_description
1 polymer ?
#
loop_
_entity_poly.entity_id
_entity_poly.type
_entity_poly.pdbx_seq_one_letter_code
_entity_poly.pdbx_strand_id
1 'polypeptide(L)'
;RGDEAKYLYESAKELKKRFSEAFWMESEGFFAMALDPDRRQVGSIGSNALHCVATGIADTALVPRTLKRLFAEDMFTGWGVRTLSSQHPAFNPYSYHRGTVWPVEHGPFAIGAYRYGCHDYVERVCRSQFETAALFDFFRLPECIAGHQRDQD
;
A
#
# COMPACT_ATOMS: atom_id res chain seq x y z
N ARG A 1 -29.14 -18.71 0.48
CA ARG A 1 -28.36 -17.49 0.79
C ARG A 1 -27.53 -17.63 2.07
N GLY A 2 -28.01 -18.27 3.14
CA GLY A 2 -27.22 -18.49 4.37
C GLY A 2 -26.00 -19.41 4.18
N ASP A 3 -26.18 -20.55 3.51
CA ASP A 3 -25.09 -21.51 3.26
C ASP A 3 -23.98 -20.94 2.36
N GLU A 4 -24.38 -20.18 1.34
CA GLU A 4 -23.45 -19.46 0.44
C GLU A 4 -22.66 -18.39 1.19
N ALA A 5 -23.31 -17.58 2.04
CA ALA A 5 -22.63 -16.59 2.87
C ALA A 5 -21.62 -17.24 3.82
N LYS A 6 -22.00 -18.36 4.46
CA LYS A 6 -21.10 -19.13 5.32
C LYS A 6 -19.90 -19.68 4.54
N TYR A 7 -20.14 -20.27 3.36
CA TYR A 7 -19.09 -20.79 2.50
C TYR A 7 -18.09 -19.71 2.08
N LEU A 8 -18.58 -18.55 1.63
CA LEU A 8 -17.72 -17.42 1.23
C LEU A 8 -16.90 -16.88 2.39
N TYR A 9 -17.49 -16.79 3.59
CA TYR A 9 -16.79 -16.32 4.78
C TYR A 9 -15.66 -17.27 5.21
N GLU A 10 -15.93 -18.58 5.24
CA GLU A 10 -14.89 -19.57 5.55
C GLU A 10 -13.80 -19.63 4.47
N SER A 11 -14.18 -19.52 3.19
CA SER A 11 -13.21 -19.47 2.08
C SER A 11 -12.31 -18.24 2.17
N ALA A 12 -12.86 -17.07 2.54
CA ALA A 12 -12.09 -15.85 2.73
C ALA A 12 -11.12 -15.94 3.90
N LYS A 13 -11.52 -16.55 5.03
CA LYS A 13 -10.64 -16.81 6.17
C LYS A 13 -9.46 -17.71 5.79
N GLU A 14 -9.74 -18.80 5.08
CA GLU A 14 -8.70 -19.74 4.67
C GLU A 14 -7.74 -19.10 3.66
N LEU A 15 -8.26 -18.32 2.70
CA LEU A 15 -7.43 -17.56 1.77
C LEU A 15 -6.52 -16.58 2.50
N LYS A 16 -7.07 -15.83 3.47
CA LYS A 16 -6.32 -14.89 4.30
C LYS A 16 -5.15 -15.55 5.05
N LYS A 17 -5.39 -16.72 5.64
CA LYS A 17 -4.35 -17.50 6.32
C LYS A 17 -3.24 -17.91 5.34
N ARG A 18 -3.61 -18.56 4.25
CA ARG A 18 -2.66 -19.04 3.22
C ARG A 18 -1.87 -17.90 2.57
N PHE A 19 -2.52 -16.76 2.35
CA PHE A 19 -1.85 -15.57 1.83
C PHE A 19 -0.80 -15.06 2.82
N SER A 20 -1.15 -14.96 4.11
CA SER A 20 -0.21 -14.50 5.14
C SER A 20 0.98 -15.46 5.28
N GLU A 21 0.75 -16.77 5.27
CA GLU A 21 1.83 -17.77 5.33
C GLU A 21 2.78 -17.70 4.13
N ALA A 22 2.25 -17.47 2.92
CA ALA A 22 3.06 -17.48 1.70
C ALA A 22 3.76 -16.15 1.42
N PHE A 23 3.12 -15.01 1.70
CA PHE A 23 3.60 -13.69 1.27
C PHE A 23 4.23 -12.87 2.40
N TRP A 24 4.03 -13.21 3.68
CA TRP A 24 4.59 -12.43 4.76
C TRP A 24 6.13 -12.57 4.84
N MET A 25 6.81 -11.43 4.83
CA MET A 25 8.26 -11.29 4.99
C MET A 25 8.55 -10.75 6.39
N GLU A 26 8.84 -11.65 7.32
CA GLU A 26 9.01 -11.31 8.74
C GLU A 26 10.11 -10.26 8.97
N SER A 27 11.24 -10.35 8.26
CA SER A 27 12.36 -9.40 8.38
C SER A 27 11.99 -7.98 7.95
N GLU A 28 11.13 -7.85 6.94
CA GLU A 28 10.68 -6.56 6.40
C GLU A 28 9.46 -6.02 7.14
N GLY A 29 8.72 -6.88 7.85
CA GLY A 29 7.40 -6.54 8.37
C GLY A 29 6.42 -6.21 7.24
N PHE A 30 6.50 -6.93 6.11
CA PHE A 30 5.83 -6.58 4.86
C PHE A 30 5.36 -7.79 4.06
N PHE A 31 4.55 -7.56 3.02
CA PHE A 31 4.14 -8.60 2.09
C PHE A 31 5.04 -8.58 0.85
N ALA A 32 5.49 -9.76 0.43
CA ALA A 32 6.20 -9.96 -0.82
C ALA A 32 5.33 -9.47 -2.00
N MET A 33 5.97 -8.89 -3.02
CA MET A 33 5.26 -8.40 -4.20
C MET A 33 4.66 -9.54 -5.03
N ALA A 34 5.36 -10.67 -5.06
CA ALA A 34 4.96 -11.85 -5.81
C ALA A 34 5.63 -13.10 -5.21
N LEU A 35 5.24 -14.26 -5.74
CA LEU A 35 6.00 -15.50 -5.63
C LEU A 35 6.55 -15.85 -7.01
N ASP A 36 7.82 -16.23 -7.08
CA ASP A 36 8.44 -16.70 -8.31
C ASP A 36 7.94 -18.13 -8.71
N PRO A 37 8.35 -18.69 -9.85
CA PRO A 37 7.93 -20.04 -10.26
C PRO A 37 8.25 -21.16 -9.26
N ASP A 38 9.29 -20.96 -8.44
CA ASP A 38 9.72 -21.89 -7.39
C ASP A 38 9.05 -21.57 -6.03
N ARG A 39 8.05 -20.67 -6.03
CA ARG A 39 7.31 -20.17 -4.86
C ARG A 39 8.16 -19.40 -3.85
N ARG A 40 9.29 -18.85 -4.27
CA ARG A 40 10.10 -17.97 -3.41
C ARG A 40 9.52 -16.55 -3.45
N GLN A 41 9.60 -15.87 -2.32
CA GLN A 41 9.11 -14.50 -2.16
C GLN A 41 9.95 -13.52 -2.98
N VAL A 42 9.27 -12.70 -3.80
CA VAL A 42 9.87 -11.54 -4.47
C VAL A 42 9.78 -10.35 -3.54
N GLY A 43 10.91 -10.01 -2.91
CA GLY A 43 11.00 -9.02 -1.82
C GLY A 43 10.98 -7.55 -2.22
N SER A 44 10.50 -7.21 -3.42
CA SER A 44 10.37 -5.81 -3.84
C SER A 44 9.31 -5.10 -2.98
N ILE A 45 9.68 -3.98 -2.37
CA ILE A 45 8.76 -3.17 -1.56
C ILE A 45 8.05 -2.17 -2.47
N GLY A 46 6.72 -2.25 -2.54
CA GLY A 46 5.89 -1.40 -3.39
C GLY A 46 4.52 -1.09 -2.77
N SER A 47 3.80 -0.15 -3.38
CA SER A 47 2.50 0.33 -2.92
C SER A 47 1.40 -0.74 -2.94
N ASN A 48 1.59 -1.84 -3.68
CA ASN A 48 0.64 -2.97 -3.77
C ASN A 48 0.13 -3.47 -2.40
N ALA A 49 0.95 -3.39 -1.35
CA ALA A 49 0.54 -3.80 -0.01
C ALA A 49 -0.57 -2.91 0.59
N LEU A 50 -0.80 -1.70 0.08
CA LEU A 50 -1.98 -0.89 0.40
C LEU A 50 -3.28 -1.67 0.11
N HIS A 51 -3.31 -2.42 -0.99
CA HIS A 51 -4.47 -3.26 -1.34
C HIS A 51 -4.65 -4.43 -0.37
N CYS A 52 -3.56 -4.95 0.20
CA CYS A 52 -3.65 -5.99 1.23
C CYS A 52 -4.41 -5.50 2.46
N VAL A 53 -4.18 -4.24 2.85
CA VAL A 53 -4.89 -3.57 3.94
C VAL A 53 -6.33 -3.22 3.53
N ALA A 54 -6.53 -2.62 2.35
CA ALA A 54 -7.85 -2.20 1.87
C ALA A 54 -8.85 -3.35 1.79
N THR A 55 -8.42 -4.48 1.21
CA THR A 55 -9.26 -5.66 1.00
C THR A 55 -9.48 -6.48 2.28
N GLY A 56 -8.63 -6.30 3.30
CA GLY A 56 -8.66 -7.07 4.54
C GLY A 56 -8.03 -8.47 4.45
N ILE A 57 -7.35 -8.78 3.34
CA ILE A 57 -6.58 -10.02 3.19
C ILE A 57 -5.34 -10.04 4.11
N ALA A 58 -4.80 -8.88 4.48
CA ALA A 58 -3.78 -8.79 5.51
C ALA A 58 -4.35 -9.23 6.86
N ASP A 59 -3.63 -10.09 7.58
CA ASP A 59 -3.95 -10.37 8.98
C ASP A 59 -3.94 -9.08 9.82
N THR A 60 -4.93 -8.95 10.70
CA THR A 60 -5.13 -7.75 11.52
C THR A 60 -3.88 -7.43 12.35
N ALA A 61 -3.17 -8.45 12.83
CA ALA A 61 -1.95 -8.27 13.61
C ALA A 61 -0.77 -7.73 12.77
N LEU A 62 -0.81 -7.92 11.45
CA LEU A 62 0.26 -7.52 10.53
C LEU A 62 0.07 -6.09 10.00
N VAL A 63 -1.16 -5.58 9.98
CA VAL A 63 -1.50 -4.25 9.43
C VAL A 63 -0.60 -3.14 10.00
N PRO A 64 -0.40 -2.99 11.34
CA PRO A 64 0.43 -1.91 11.86
C PRO A 64 1.88 -1.93 11.35
N ARG A 65 2.47 -3.13 11.19
CA ARG A 65 3.83 -3.30 10.66
C ARG A 65 3.88 -2.96 9.17
N THR A 66 2.88 -3.42 8.41
CA THR A 66 2.75 -3.08 6.98
C THR A 66 2.64 -1.57 6.76
N LEU A 67 1.83 -0.87 7.57
CA LEU A 67 1.69 0.58 7.46
C LEU A 67 2.96 1.32 7.86
N LYS A 68 3.63 0.88 8.94
CA LYS A 68 4.93 1.43 9.32
C LYS A 68 5.93 1.35 8.15
N ARG A 69 5.94 0.22 7.41
CA ARG A 69 6.83 0.04 6.25
C ARG A 69 6.43 0.89 5.05
N LEU A 70 5.13 1.00 4.72
CA LEU A 70 4.61 1.84 3.63
C LEU A 70 4.88 3.32 3.84
N PHE A 71 5.00 3.75 5.09
CA PHE A 71 5.22 5.15 5.47
C PHE A 71 6.65 5.46 5.88
N ALA A 72 7.58 4.52 5.67
CA ALA A 72 9.01 4.78 5.77
C ALA A 72 9.47 5.77 4.69
N GLU A 73 10.60 6.44 4.92
CA GLU A 73 11.13 7.52 4.08
C GLU A 73 11.39 7.10 2.62
N ASP A 74 11.79 5.85 2.41
CA ASP A 74 12.02 5.30 1.07
C ASP A 74 10.71 5.03 0.29
N MET A 75 9.56 5.06 0.96
CA MET A 75 8.25 4.81 0.37
C MET A 75 7.36 6.06 0.35
N PHE A 76 7.21 6.76 1.47
CA PHE A 76 6.28 7.89 1.58
C PHE A 76 6.97 9.22 1.32
N THR A 77 6.56 9.86 0.22
CA THR A 77 7.21 11.08 -0.29
C THR A 77 6.78 12.35 0.41
N GLY A 78 5.74 12.32 1.24
CA GLY A 78 5.01 13.52 1.66
C GLY A 78 3.87 13.90 0.72
N TRP A 79 3.88 13.42 -0.52
CA TRP A 79 2.76 13.50 -1.47
C TRP A 79 1.93 12.21 -1.51
N GLY A 80 2.56 11.07 -1.21
CA GLY A 80 1.90 9.78 -1.05
C GLY A 80 2.93 8.64 -1.03
N VAL A 81 2.45 7.41 -1.17
CA VAL A 81 3.29 6.20 -1.21
C VAL A 81 3.76 5.95 -2.64
N ARG A 82 5.07 5.76 -2.83
CA ARG A 82 5.68 5.37 -4.12
C ARG A 82 5.22 3.98 -4.54
N THR A 83 5.10 3.75 -5.85
CA THR A 83 4.81 2.41 -6.40
C THR A 83 5.93 1.41 -6.13
N LEU A 84 7.16 1.90 -5.94
CA LEU A 84 8.35 1.11 -5.63
C LEU A 84 9.29 1.91 -4.72
N SER A 85 9.88 1.25 -3.73
CA SER A 85 10.87 1.83 -2.82
C SER A 85 12.00 2.53 -3.57
N SER A 86 12.41 3.70 -3.09
CA SER A 86 13.57 4.43 -3.63
C SER A 86 14.91 3.72 -3.39
N GLN A 87 14.96 2.71 -2.51
CA GLN A 87 16.13 1.86 -2.29
C GLN A 87 16.22 0.72 -3.29
N HIS A 88 15.16 0.45 -4.06
CA HIS A 88 15.16 -0.62 -5.04
C HIS A 88 16.05 -0.25 -6.24
N PRO A 89 16.91 -1.15 -6.76
CA PRO A 89 17.83 -0.83 -7.89
C PRO A 89 17.08 -0.45 -9.18
N ALA A 90 15.82 -0.85 -9.27
CA ALA A 90 14.94 -0.53 -10.38
C ALA A 90 14.16 0.79 -10.19
N PHE A 91 14.35 1.52 -9.10
CA PHE A 91 13.63 2.77 -8.84
C PHE A 91 13.89 3.82 -9.92
N ASN A 92 12.82 4.47 -10.36
CA ASN A 92 12.86 5.66 -11.19
C ASN A 92 11.65 6.53 -10.82
N PRO A 93 11.85 7.76 -10.29
CA PRO A 93 10.75 8.60 -9.82
C PRO A 93 9.79 9.03 -10.94
N TYR A 94 10.19 8.94 -12.21
CA TYR A 94 9.36 9.26 -13.37
C TYR A 94 8.72 8.02 -14.02
N SER A 95 9.09 6.82 -13.57
CA SER A 95 8.56 5.58 -14.15
C SER A 95 7.21 5.23 -13.53
N TYR A 96 6.22 5.08 -14.40
CA TYR A 96 4.81 4.83 -14.10
C TYR A 96 4.58 3.83 -12.96
N HIS A 97 5.22 2.65 -12.97
CA HIS A 97 5.10 1.66 -11.88
C HIS A 97 6.38 1.43 -11.07
N ARG A 98 7.46 2.17 -11.34
CA ARG A 98 8.76 1.94 -10.67
C ARG A 98 9.24 3.13 -9.83
N GLY A 99 8.33 4.00 -9.40
CA GLY A 99 8.69 5.04 -8.45
C GLY A 99 7.71 6.19 -8.32
N THR A 100 6.77 6.38 -9.25
CA THR A 100 5.74 7.43 -9.11
C THR A 100 4.81 7.16 -7.91
N VAL A 101 3.96 8.13 -7.59
CA VAL A 101 2.90 8.02 -6.59
C VAL A 101 1.55 8.06 -7.30
N TRP A 102 0.65 7.17 -6.93
CA TRP A 102 -0.68 7.04 -7.54
C TRP A 102 -1.79 7.44 -6.57
N PRO A 103 -2.39 8.63 -6.72
CA PRO A 103 -3.51 9.11 -5.90
C PRO A 103 -4.66 8.11 -5.74
N VAL A 104 -4.95 7.34 -6.78
CA VAL A 104 -6.07 6.37 -6.76
C VAL A 104 -5.88 5.24 -5.75
N GLU A 105 -4.63 4.87 -5.41
CA GLU A 105 -4.35 3.81 -4.43
C GLU A 105 -4.68 4.25 -2.99
N HIS A 106 -4.65 5.56 -2.73
CA HIS A 106 -4.80 6.14 -1.40
C HIS A 106 -6.24 6.13 -0.88
N GLY A 107 -7.24 6.20 -1.77
CA GLY A 107 -8.66 6.13 -1.38
C GLY A 107 -9.04 4.78 -0.75
N PRO A 108 -8.87 3.64 -1.47
CA PRO A 108 -9.10 2.32 -0.92
C PRO A 108 -8.27 2.03 0.33
N PHE A 109 -7.01 2.49 0.36
CA PHE A 109 -6.17 2.43 1.54
C PHE A 109 -6.80 3.14 2.74
N ALA A 110 -7.24 4.38 2.59
CA ALA A 110 -7.80 5.18 3.68
C ALA A 110 -9.02 4.47 4.31
N ILE A 111 -9.90 3.91 3.49
CA ILE A 111 -11.06 3.12 3.93
C ILE A 111 -10.60 1.87 4.71
N GLY A 112 -9.57 1.17 4.21
CA GLY A 112 -9.01 0.00 4.86
C GLY A 112 -8.34 0.31 6.20
N ALA A 113 -7.42 1.26 6.23
CA ALA A 113 -6.67 1.63 7.43
C ALA A 113 -7.58 2.17 8.54
N TYR A 114 -8.63 2.90 8.18
CA TYR A 114 -9.63 3.37 9.15
C TYR A 114 -10.32 2.20 9.88
N ARG A 115 -10.65 1.10 9.18
CA ARG A 115 -11.21 -0.13 9.79
C ARG A 115 -10.30 -0.70 10.88
N TYR A 116 -8.99 -0.52 10.75
CA TYR A 116 -7.98 -1.05 11.67
C TYR A 116 -7.53 -0.05 12.75
N GLY A 117 -8.22 1.09 12.91
CA GLY A 117 -7.87 2.10 13.90
C GLY A 117 -6.57 2.86 13.60
N CYS A 118 -6.06 2.75 12.37
CA CYS A 118 -4.79 3.34 11.94
C CYS A 118 -4.97 4.79 11.45
N HIS A 119 -5.61 5.61 12.28
CA HIS A 119 -6.11 6.93 11.89
C HIS A 119 -4.99 7.92 11.54
N ASP A 120 -3.84 7.87 12.21
CA ASP A 120 -2.71 8.76 11.93
C ASP A 120 -2.21 8.62 10.48
N TYR A 121 -2.21 7.39 9.94
CA TYR A 121 -1.82 7.14 8.56
C TYR A 121 -2.88 7.64 7.56
N VAL A 122 -4.15 7.54 7.93
CA VAL A 122 -5.27 8.08 7.14
C VAL A 122 -5.17 9.60 7.07
N GLU A 123 -4.95 10.28 8.20
CA GLU A 123 -4.77 11.73 8.25
C GLU A 123 -3.63 12.19 7.35
N ARG A 124 -2.46 11.55 7.45
CA ARG A 124 -1.28 11.89 6.64
C ARG A 124 -1.55 11.79 5.13
N VAL A 125 -2.22 10.73 4.70
CA VAL A 125 -2.58 10.53 3.30
C VAL A 125 -3.65 11.52 2.86
N CYS A 126 -4.71 11.73 3.64
CA CYS A 126 -5.74 12.71 3.29
C CYS A 126 -5.14 14.11 3.13
N ARG A 127 -4.28 14.53 4.07
CA ARG A 127 -3.55 15.80 3.98
C ARG A 127 -2.73 15.88 2.70
N SER A 128 -1.94 14.84 2.39
CA SER A 128 -1.11 14.84 1.20
C SER A 128 -1.92 14.92 -0.09
N GLN A 129 -3.10 14.27 -0.14
CA GLN A 129 -3.99 14.33 -1.30
C GLN A 129 -4.60 15.73 -1.49
N PHE A 130 -5.07 16.39 -0.42
CA PHE A 130 -5.60 17.75 -0.52
C PHE A 130 -4.53 18.77 -0.91
N GLU A 131 -3.35 18.67 -0.31
CA GLU A 131 -2.22 19.55 -0.63
C GLU A 131 -1.73 19.32 -2.07
N THR A 132 -1.67 18.06 -2.52
CA THR A 132 -1.34 17.73 -3.92
C THR A 132 -2.38 18.33 -4.86
N ALA A 133 -3.68 18.13 -4.59
CA ALA A 133 -4.74 18.65 -5.43
C ALA A 133 -4.70 20.18 -5.57
N ALA A 134 -4.30 20.90 -4.51
CA ALA A 134 -4.15 22.35 -4.52
C ALA A 134 -3.04 22.87 -5.46
N LEU A 135 -2.12 22.01 -5.90
CA LEU A 135 -1.07 22.36 -6.87
C LEU A 135 -1.53 22.28 -8.33
N PHE A 136 -2.69 21.68 -8.60
CA PHE A 136 -3.20 21.46 -9.96
C PHE A 136 -4.44 22.29 -10.24
N ASP A 137 -4.62 22.66 -11.52
CA ASP A 137 -5.79 23.38 -11.98
C ASP A 137 -7.09 22.65 -11.60
N PHE A 138 -8.07 23.43 -11.17
CA PHE A 138 -9.39 22.94 -10.76
C PHE A 138 -9.38 21.90 -9.64
N PHE A 139 -8.30 21.82 -8.84
CA PHE A 139 -8.15 20.88 -7.73
C PHE A 139 -8.25 19.41 -8.15
N ARG A 140 -7.77 19.08 -9.36
CA ARG A 140 -7.82 17.71 -9.91
C ARG A 140 -6.49 16.99 -9.71
N LEU A 141 -6.56 15.83 -9.08
CA LEU A 141 -5.41 14.94 -8.98
C LEU A 141 -5.09 14.35 -10.37
N PRO A 142 -3.81 14.37 -10.80
CA PRO A 142 -3.40 13.63 -11.99
C PRO A 142 -3.42 12.13 -11.70
N GLU A 143 -3.29 11.33 -12.76
CA GLU A 143 -3.21 9.87 -12.65
C GLU A 143 -2.04 9.41 -11.76
N CYS A 144 -0.87 10.00 -11.97
CA CYS A 144 0.33 9.78 -11.16
C CYS A 144 1.15 11.07 -11.04
N ILE A 145 1.93 11.17 -9.97
CA ILE A 145 2.92 12.23 -9.74
C ILE A 145 4.31 11.64 -9.56
N ALA A 146 5.34 12.40 -9.89
CA ALA A 146 6.72 11.94 -9.75
C ALA A 146 7.06 11.54 -8.31
N GLY A 147 7.85 10.48 -8.16
CA GLY A 147 8.25 9.89 -6.88
C GLY A 147 9.26 10.67 -6.06
N HIS A 148 9.48 11.95 -6.35
CA HIS A 148 10.43 12.76 -5.59
C HIS A 148 9.94 12.98 -4.18
N GLN A 149 10.87 13.09 -3.24
CA GLN A 149 10.54 13.51 -1.89
C GLN A 149 9.97 14.94 -1.95
N ARG A 150 8.97 15.23 -1.12
CA ARG A 150 8.52 16.59 -0.90
C ARG A 150 9.68 17.39 -0.29
N ASP A 151 9.94 18.55 -0.87
CA ASP A 151 10.93 19.48 -0.35
C ASP A 151 10.52 19.95 1.04
N GLN A 152 11.50 20.17 1.90
CA GLN A 152 11.29 20.88 3.16
C GLN A 152 11.29 22.37 2.81
N ASP A 153 10.13 23.02 2.86
CA ASP A 153 10.04 24.47 2.76
C ASP A 153 10.87 25.15 3.87
#